data_AF-A0A1X9NFT9-F1
#
_entry.id   AF-A0A1X9NFT9-F1
#
_cell.length_a   1.000
_cell.length_b   1.000
_cell.length_c   1.000
_cell.angle_alpha   90.00
_cell.angle_beta   90.00
_cell.angle_gamma   90.00
#
_symmetry.space_group_name_H-M   'P 1'
#
loop_
_entity.id
_entity.type
_entity.pdbx_description
1 polymer ?
#
loop_
_entity_poly.entity_id
_entity_poly.type
_entity_poly.pdbx_seq_one_letter_code
_entity_poly.pdbx_strand_id
1 'polypeptide(L)'
;MSKCQKWLNAIIISAVTTLSSGAIAQSLAAAEQQLATQQQQLAELQVQQTQLQAAQRQAVSDLQPLQNQDSPEKDKLDAAKAALDKEQADYDANPSPENKSRLKNSEFKYALAERKFKKANAKQFELQESNQALEAQLASNTEQINTLTAAISAQQVAVDKARSADAAAQSSRLAEEQRLKAEAAEAEIARLKAQLQAEEQAKIAQARKDEEAKLAAAAAAEAAAKTTAAATATATTVATVTPSVNAAVTTTASTTVAVAEPATEETVNKASLDNPAADDGVAFLSTGAEVTAEEQRIAAILATPEKKKSSRYNKILNVKIIDSNGDSGKTVSHALRPKGHNIYRGNAELIQGDTVFIVGFNRWRQQVVTSSENYEVIYDGSDPKNPRLVYFVNTP
;
A
#
# COMPACT_ATOMS: atom_id res chain seq x y z
N MET A 1 -6.14 -32.75 -7.74
CA MET A 1 -5.07 -31.75 -7.59
C MET A 1 -4.98 -30.93 -8.87
N SER A 2 -5.58 -29.74 -8.85
CA SER A 2 -5.89 -28.95 -10.04
C SER A 2 -4.74 -28.01 -10.41
N LYS A 3 -4.54 -27.80 -11.71
CA LYS A 3 -3.51 -26.93 -12.30
C LYS A 3 -3.53 -25.48 -11.77
N CYS A 4 -4.60 -25.06 -11.10
CA CYS A 4 -4.72 -23.75 -10.43
C CYS A 4 -3.82 -23.59 -9.19
N GLN A 5 -3.48 -24.67 -8.47
CA GLN A 5 -2.67 -24.56 -7.24
C GLN A 5 -1.17 -24.31 -7.53
N LYS A 6 -0.75 -24.51 -8.79
CA LYS A 6 0.63 -24.23 -9.25
C LYS A 6 0.87 -22.75 -9.62
N TRP A 7 -0.18 -21.95 -9.79
CA TRP A 7 -0.05 -20.55 -10.25
C TRP A 7 -0.01 -19.52 -9.10
N LEU A 8 -0.61 -19.82 -7.94
CA LEU A 8 -0.50 -18.96 -6.76
C LEU A 8 0.94 -18.91 -6.18
N ASN A 9 1.74 -19.97 -6.39
CA ASN A 9 3.16 -19.97 -6.01
C ASN A 9 4.09 -19.27 -7.02
N ALA A 10 3.58 -18.86 -8.20
CA ALA A 10 4.41 -18.32 -9.28
C ALA A 10 4.54 -16.79 -9.28
N ILE A 11 3.69 -16.06 -8.53
CA ILE A 11 3.68 -14.58 -8.55
C ILE A 11 4.54 -13.98 -7.42
N ILE A 12 5.00 -14.78 -6.45
CA ILE A 12 5.81 -14.26 -5.31
C ILE A 12 7.32 -14.17 -5.65
N ILE A 13 7.78 -14.69 -6.80
CA ILE A 13 9.22 -14.75 -7.13
C ILE A 13 9.50 -13.97 -8.42
N SER A 14 9.45 -12.64 -8.42
CA SER A 14 10.05 -11.82 -9.49
C SER A 14 10.09 -10.33 -9.14
N ALA A 15 11.02 -9.92 -8.26
CA ALA A 15 11.50 -8.55 -8.20
C ALA A 15 12.86 -8.50 -7.47
N VAL A 16 13.92 -8.97 -8.14
CA VAL A 16 15.31 -8.68 -7.73
C VAL A 16 16.02 -8.11 -8.94
N THR A 17 16.03 -6.79 -9.06
CA THR A 17 16.86 -6.07 -10.03
C THR A 17 17.36 -4.77 -9.42
N THR A 18 18.67 -4.77 -9.15
CA THR A 18 19.60 -3.63 -9.11
C THR A 18 19.11 -2.31 -8.50
N LEU A 19 19.31 -2.15 -7.19
CA LEU A 19 19.05 -0.91 -6.45
C LEU A 19 20.30 -0.03 -6.37
N SER A 20 20.18 1.20 -6.86
CA SER A 20 21.03 2.33 -6.47
C SER A 20 20.78 2.70 -5.00
N SER A 21 21.75 3.35 -4.34
CA SER A 21 21.77 3.49 -2.87
C SER A 21 20.57 4.25 -2.26
N GLY A 22 19.86 5.07 -3.03
CA GLY A 22 18.62 5.72 -2.59
C GLY A 22 17.40 4.80 -2.65
N ALA A 23 17.45 3.76 -3.48
CA ALA A 23 16.38 2.79 -3.65
C ALA A 23 16.36 1.74 -2.52
N ILE A 24 17.50 1.52 -1.82
CA ILE A 24 17.62 0.54 -0.72
C ILE A 24 16.78 0.97 0.50
N ALA A 25 16.85 2.23 0.92
CA ALA A 25 16.09 2.73 2.08
C ALA A 25 14.57 2.71 1.84
N GLN A 26 14.11 3.11 0.63
CA GLN A 26 12.71 2.98 0.24
C GLN A 26 12.28 1.50 0.17
N SER A 27 13.18 0.60 -0.25
CA SER A 27 12.87 -0.83 -0.30
C SER A 27 12.70 -1.48 1.08
N LEU A 28 13.44 -1.02 2.10
CA LEU A 28 13.33 -1.56 3.45
C LEU A 28 12.00 -1.17 4.11
N ALA A 29 11.63 0.12 4.06
CA ALA A 29 10.38 0.59 4.63
C ALA A 29 9.16 -0.09 3.97
N ALA A 30 9.18 -0.24 2.65
CA ALA A 30 8.14 -0.96 1.91
C ALA A 30 8.08 -2.45 2.31
N ALA A 31 9.23 -3.10 2.47
CA ALA A 31 9.30 -4.50 2.87
C ALA A 31 8.79 -4.75 4.30
N GLU A 32 9.08 -3.83 5.23
CA GLU A 32 8.56 -3.86 6.60
C GLU A 32 7.05 -3.62 6.66
N GLN A 33 6.54 -2.66 5.87
CA GLN A 33 5.10 -2.42 5.75
C GLN A 33 4.36 -3.65 5.18
N GLN A 34 4.93 -4.29 4.16
CA GLN A 34 4.38 -5.52 3.59
C GLN A 34 4.35 -6.66 4.62
N LEU A 35 5.42 -6.82 5.40
CA LEU A 35 5.48 -7.81 6.47
C LEU A 35 4.38 -7.55 7.54
N ALA A 36 4.22 -6.30 7.97
CA ALA A 36 3.18 -5.91 8.92
C ALA A 36 1.77 -6.21 8.38
N THR A 37 1.52 -5.90 7.10
CA THR A 37 0.24 -6.20 6.43
C THR A 37 -0.04 -7.70 6.40
N GLN A 38 0.97 -8.52 6.07
CA GLN A 38 0.82 -9.98 6.08
C GLN A 38 0.58 -10.53 7.48
N GLN A 39 1.24 -9.99 8.51
CA GLN A 39 1.01 -10.38 9.90
C GLN A 39 -0.42 -10.03 10.37
N GLN A 40 -0.94 -8.88 9.96
CA GLN A 40 -2.33 -8.52 10.25
C GLN A 40 -3.31 -9.49 9.57
N GLN A 41 -3.11 -9.78 8.28
CA GLN A 41 -3.93 -10.75 7.54
C GLN A 41 -3.91 -12.14 8.21
N LEU A 42 -2.76 -12.56 8.73
CA LEU A 42 -2.65 -13.83 9.46
C LEU A 42 -3.51 -13.84 10.73
N ALA A 43 -3.49 -12.75 11.51
CA ALA A 43 -4.30 -12.61 12.71
C ALA A 43 -5.81 -12.66 12.38
N GLU A 44 -6.23 -11.99 11.30
CA GLU A 44 -7.62 -12.01 10.83
C GLU A 44 -8.07 -13.44 10.45
N LEU A 45 -7.25 -14.18 9.70
CA LEU A 45 -7.54 -15.56 9.33
C LEU A 45 -7.63 -16.49 10.55
N GLN A 46 -6.80 -16.27 11.57
CA GLN A 46 -6.83 -17.03 12.83
C GLN A 46 -8.12 -16.78 13.63
N VAL A 47 -8.60 -15.53 13.67
CA VAL A 47 -9.90 -15.18 14.26
C VAL A 47 -11.03 -15.88 13.50
N GLN A 48 -11.01 -15.81 12.16
CA GLN A 48 -11.99 -16.49 11.32
C GLN A 48 -11.98 -18.01 11.54
N GLN A 49 -10.79 -18.63 11.70
CA GLN A 49 -10.68 -20.05 11.98
C GLN A 49 -11.34 -20.44 13.30
N THR A 50 -11.14 -19.63 14.34
CA THR A 50 -11.76 -19.83 15.66
C THR A 50 -13.29 -19.74 15.56
N GLN A 51 -13.81 -18.76 14.81
CA GLN A 51 -15.24 -18.59 14.57
C GLN A 51 -15.84 -19.78 13.81
N LEU A 52 -15.17 -20.25 12.75
CA LEU A 52 -15.60 -21.41 11.98
C LEU A 52 -15.60 -22.69 12.84
N GLN A 53 -14.60 -22.90 13.70
CA GLN A 53 -14.56 -24.02 14.63
C GLN A 53 -15.68 -23.95 15.69
N ALA A 54 -16.03 -22.75 16.14
CA ALA A 54 -17.17 -22.57 17.05
C ALA A 54 -18.50 -22.90 16.34
N ALA A 55 -18.69 -22.39 15.12
CA ALA A 55 -19.87 -22.70 14.30
C ALA A 55 -19.98 -24.20 13.99
N GLN A 56 -18.87 -24.87 13.68
CA GLN A 56 -18.83 -26.31 13.44
C GLN A 56 -19.26 -27.09 14.68
N ARG A 57 -18.71 -26.75 15.86
CA ARG A 57 -19.10 -27.38 17.14
C ARG A 57 -20.59 -27.20 17.42
N GLN A 58 -21.13 -26.01 17.15
CA GLN A 58 -22.56 -25.74 17.30
C GLN A 58 -23.39 -26.60 16.34
N ALA A 59 -23.03 -26.65 15.05
CA ALA A 59 -23.74 -27.46 14.06
C ALA A 59 -23.74 -28.95 14.41
N VAL A 60 -22.61 -29.48 14.89
CA VAL A 60 -22.49 -30.87 15.37
C VAL A 60 -23.36 -31.09 16.61
N SER A 61 -23.37 -30.15 17.56
CA SER A 61 -24.23 -30.21 18.74
C SER A 61 -25.72 -30.21 18.36
N ASP A 62 -26.12 -29.42 17.38
CA ASP A 62 -27.51 -29.33 16.91
C ASP A 62 -27.93 -30.56 16.09
N LEU A 63 -26.98 -31.25 15.45
CA LEU A 63 -27.21 -32.51 14.72
C LEU A 63 -27.46 -33.69 15.66
N GLN A 64 -26.78 -33.75 16.80
CA GLN A 64 -26.82 -34.89 17.72
C GLN A 64 -28.26 -35.29 18.16
N PRO A 65 -29.14 -34.38 18.62
CA PRO A 65 -30.49 -34.76 18.99
C PRO A 65 -31.34 -35.20 17.79
N LEU A 66 -31.10 -34.64 16.60
CA LEU A 66 -31.83 -35.00 15.38
C LEU A 66 -31.43 -36.38 14.84
N GLN A 67 -30.19 -36.81 15.04
CA GLN A 67 -29.72 -38.14 14.65
C GLN A 67 -30.32 -39.26 15.52
N ASN A 68 -30.61 -38.97 16.78
CA ASN A 68 -31.14 -39.95 17.74
C ASN A 68 -32.67 -39.94 17.80
N GLN A 69 -33.33 -39.14 16.96
CA GLN A 69 -34.79 -39.08 16.93
C GLN A 69 -35.32 -40.23 16.04
N ASP A 70 -36.00 -41.20 16.65
CA ASP A 70 -36.71 -42.24 15.91
C ASP A 70 -37.74 -41.58 14.97
N SER A 71 -37.55 -41.77 13.66
CA SER A 71 -38.41 -41.21 12.62
C SER A 71 -39.27 -42.33 12.03
N PRO A 72 -40.60 -42.35 12.26
CA PRO A 72 -41.50 -43.33 11.64
C PRO A 72 -41.51 -43.23 10.10
N GLU A 73 -41.04 -42.12 9.54
CA GLU A 73 -40.82 -41.94 8.11
C GLU A 73 -39.62 -42.76 7.59
N LYS A 74 -38.62 -43.03 8.44
CA LYS A 74 -37.48 -43.89 8.11
C LYS A 74 -37.94 -45.33 7.87
N ASP A 75 -38.72 -45.88 8.80
CA ASP A 75 -39.26 -47.25 8.65
C ASP A 75 -40.12 -47.39 7.40
N LYS A 76 -40.91 -46.35 7.07
CA LYS A 76 -41.73 -46.31 5.85
C LYS A 76 -40.86 -46.24 4.58
N LEU A 77 -39.74 -45.52 4.61
CA LEU A 77 -38.79 -45.46 3.51
C LEU A 77 -38.12 -46.82 3.30
N ASP A 78 -37.65 -47.44 4.39
CA ASP A 78 -36.97 -48.74 4.35
C ASP A 78 -37.94 -49.85 3.87
N ALA A 79 -39.20 -49.83 4.32
CA ALA A 79 -40.25 -50.73 3.84
C ALA A 79 -40.59 -50.51 2.35
N ALA A 80 -40.68 -49.25 1.90
CA ALA A 80 -40.93 -48.93 0.49
C ALA A 80 -39.75 -49.35 -0.41
N LYS A 81 -38.52 -49.25 0.09
CA LYS A 81 -37.31 -49.71 -0.60
C LYS A 81 -37.30 -51.22 -0.76
N ALA A 82 -37.56 -51.97 0.31
CA ALA A 82 -37.65 -53.43 0.26
C ALA A 82 -38.75 -53.91 -0.71
N ALA A 83 -39.89 -53.20 -0.76
CA ALA A 83 -40.94 -53.48 -1.74
C ALA A 83 -40.48 -53.20 -3.17
N LEU A 84 -39.79 -52.08 -3.42
CA LEU A 84 -39.21 -51.76 -4.74
C LEU A 84 -38.22 -52.83 -5.20
N ASP A 85 -37.29 -53.23 -4.34
CA ASP A 85 -36.28 -54.25 -4.65
C ASP A 85 -36.93 -55.60 -5.00
N LYS A 86 -38.00 -55.97 -4.28
CA LYS A 86 -38.79 -57.18 -4.57
C LYS A 86 -39.49 -57.11 -5.92
N GLU A 87 -40.20 -56.01 -6.21
CA GLU A 87 -40.91 -55.85 -7.48
C GLU A 87 -39.97 -55.74 -8.68
N GLN A 88 -38.77 -55.17 -8.47
CA GLN A 88 -37.71 -55.15 -9.48
C GLN A 88 -37.25 -56.57 -9.80
N ALA A 89 -37.00 -57.40 -8.79
CA ALA A 89 -36.64 -58.81 -8.99
C ALA A 89 -37.75 -59.61 -9.70
N ASP A 90 -39.03 -59.39 -9.34
CA ASP A 90 -40.18 -60.04 -10.00
C ASP A 90 -40.27 -59.63 -11.49
N TYR A 91 -40.00 -58.36 -11.82
CA TYR A 91 -39.98 -57.87 -13.20
C TYR A 91 -38.79 -58.41 -14.01
N ASP A 92 -37.60 -58.45 -13.40
CA ASP A 92 -36.39 -58.98 -14.04
C ASP A 92 -36.51 -60.48 -14.34
N ALA A 93 -37.19 -61.23 -13.47
CA ALA A 93 -37.52 -62.64 -13.69
C ALA A 93 -38.61 -62.83 -14.75
N ASN A 94 -39.60 -61.93 -14.81
CA ASN A 94 -40.69 -61.99 -15.78
C ASN A 94 -41.19 -60.58 -16.18
N PRO A 95 -40.78 -60.05 -17.36
CA PRO A 95 -41.11 -58.71 -17.79
C PRO A 95 -42.52 -58.59 -18.42
N SER A 96 -43.53 -59.04 -17.66
CA SER A 96 -44.95 -58.93 -18.05
C SER A 96 -45.49 -57.51 -17.87
N PRO A 97 -46.57 -57.12 -18.60
CA PRO A 97 -47.24 -55.83 -18.38
C PRO A 97 -47.69 -55.60 -16.93
N GLU A 98 -48.06 -56.66 -16.23
CA GLU A 98 -48.50 -56.61 -14.83
C GLU A 98 -47.32 -56.36 -13.88
N ASN A 99 -46.20 -57.09 -14.03
CA ASN A 99 -45.00 -56.87 -13.24
C ASN A 99 -44.40 -55.48 -13.50
N LYS A 100 -44.45 -54.99 -14.74
CA LYS A 100 -44.07 -53.61 -15.08
C LYS A 100 -44.92 -52.58 -14.34
N SER A 101 -46.22 -52.84 -14.20
CA SER A 101 -47.15 -51.95 -13.50
C SER A 101 -46.91 -51.96 -11.99
N ARG A 102 -46.62 -53.14 -11.40
CA ARG A 102 -46.24 -53.29 -9.99
C ARG A 102 -44.93 -52.58 -9.67
N LEU A 103 -43.89 -52.76 -10.51
CA LEU A 103 -42.62 -52.05 -10.39
C LEU A 103 -42.83 -50.53 -10.36
N LYS A 104 -43.52 -49.97 -11.36
CA LYS A 104 -43.82 -48.53 -11.41
C LYS A 104 -44.59 -48.03 -10.19
N ASN A 105 -45.52 -48.82 -9.65
CA ASN A 105 -46.25 -48.46 -8.43
C ASN A 105 -45.32 -48.41 -7.22
N SER A 106 -44.39 -49.36 -7.09
CA SER A 106 -43.40 -49.38 -6.02
C SER A 106 -42.37 -48.26 -6.17
N GLU A 107 -41.92 -47.93 -7.39
CA GLU A 107 -41.07 -46.76 -7.65
C GLU A 107 -41.75 -45.47 -7.14
N PHE A 108 -43.03 -45.29 -7.45
CA PHE A 108 -43.80 -44.14 -6.98
C PHE A 108 -43.93 -44.10 -5.46
N LYS A 109 -44.23 -45.24 -4.82
CA LYS A 109 -44.32 -45.35 -3.35
C LYS A 109 -43.00 -45.04 -2.67
N TYR A 110 -41.89 -45.56 -3.21
CA TYR A 110 -40.54 -45.27 -2.73
C TYR A 110 -40.22 -43.78 -2.85
N ALA A 111 -40.45 -43.16 -4.02
CA ALA A 111 -40.23 -41.73 -4.22
C ALA A 111 -41.09 -40.86 -3.27
N LEU A 112 -42.33 -41.25 -3.00
CA LEU A 112 -43.20 -40.56 -2.05
C LEU A 112 -42.70 -40.70 -0.60
N ALA A 113 -42.27 -41.90 -0.20
CA ALA A 113 -41.70 -42.14 1.12
C ALA A 113 -40.39 -41.36 1.30
N GLU A 114 -39.54 -41.33 0.28
CA GLU A 114 -38.28 -40.56 0.27
C GLU A 114 -38.56 -39.06 0.43
N ARG A 115 -39.54 -38.51 -0.30
CA ARG A 115 -39.92 -37.09 -0.16
C ARG A 115 -40.45 -36.77 1.23
N LYS A 116 -41.24 -37.66 1.84
CA LYS A 116 -41.76 -37.48 3.20
C LYS A 116 -40.63 -37.55 4.23
N PHE A 117 -39.72 -38.51 4.11
CA PHE A 117 -38.55 -38.64 4.95
C PHE A 117 -37.65 -37.41 4.86
N LYS A 118 -37.34 -36.94 3.65
CA LYS A 118 -36.58 -35.70 3.42
C LYS A 118 -37.24 -34.49 4.05
N LYS A 119 -38.57 -34.37 3.94
CA LYS A 119 -39.32 -33.26 4.53
C LYS A 119 -39.31 -33.32 6.07
N ALA A 120 -39.49 -34.50 6.66
CA ALA A 120 -39.46 -34.68 8.11
C ALA A 120 -38.06 -34.40 8.69
N ASN A 121 -37.00 -34.72 7.94
CA ASN A 121 -35.61 -34.56 8.35
C ASN A 121 -34.92 -33.37 7.68
N ALA A 122 -35.67 -32.39 7.17
CA ALA A 122 -35.12 -31.27 6.40
C ALA A 122 -34.02 -30.52 7.17
N LYS A 123 -34.26 -30.23 8.45
CA LYS A 123 -33.28 -29.57 9.33
C LYS A 123 -32.01 -30.39 9.53
N GLN A 124 -32.12 -31.72 9.60
CA GLN A 124 -30.95 -32.60 9.71
C GLN A 124 -30.10 -32.53 8.44
N PHE A 125 -30.73 -32.57 7.26
CA PHE A 125 -30.02 -32.43 5.98
C PHE A 125 -29.38 -31.05 5.83
N GLU A 126 -30.08 -29.97 6.17
CA GLU A 126 -29.54 -28.61 6.16
C GLU A 126 -28.32 -28.47 7.07
N LEU A 127 -28.37 -29.04 8.29
CA LEU A 127 -27.23 -29.00 9.21
C LEU A 127 -26.07 -29.89 8.75
N GLN A 128 -26.33 -31.03 8.12
CA GLN A 128 -25.28 -31.87 7.52
C GLN A 128 -24.58 -31.15 6.37
N GLU A 129 -25.33 -30.50 5.48
CA GLU A 129 -24.77 -29.71 4.37
C GLU A 129 -23.99 -28.50 4.91
N SER A 130 -24.53 -27.80 5.90
CA SER A 130 -23.83 -26.71 6.58
C SER A 130 -22.51 -27.17 7.22
N ASN A 131 -22.50 -28.33 7.88
CA ASN A 131 -21.28 -28.88 8.47
C ASN A 131 -20.22 -29.23 7.42
N GLN A 132 -20.62 -29.83 6.29
CA GLN A 132 -19.70 -30.09 5.17
C GLN A 132 -19.14 -28.79 4.57
N ALA A 133 -19.96 -27.76 4.44
CA ALA A 133 -19.52 -26.44 3.98
C ALA A 133 -18.53 -25.80 4.98
N LEU A 134 -18.78 -25.91 6.28
CA LEU A 134 -17.87 -25.43 7.33
C LEU A 134 -16.54 -26.19 7.32
N GLU A 135 -16.54 -27.51 7.14
CA GLU A 135 -15.32 -28.32 6.99
C GLU A 135 -14.49 -27.88 5.78
N ALA A 136 -15.13 -27.66 4.63
CA ALA A 136 -14.47 -27.16 3.43
C ALA A 136 -13.86 -25.76 3.65
N GLN A 137 -14.58 -24.87 4.35
CA GLN A 137 -14.07 -23.54 4.70
C GLN A 137 -12.90 -23.61 5.68
N LEU A 138 -12.94 -24.49 6.69
CA LEU A 138 -11.84 -24.71 7.62
C LEU A 138 -10.58 -25.23 6.92
N ALA A 139 -10.74 -26.19 6.01
CA ALA A 139 -9.62 -26.71 5.22
C ALA A 139 -8.99 -25.62 4.34
N SER A 140 -9.83 -24.83 3.64
CA SER A 140 -9.37 -23.70 2.83
C SER A 140 -8.66 -22.64 3.68
N ASN A 141 -9.21 -22.27 4.84
CA ASN A 141 -8.60 -21.26 5.72
C ASN A 141 -7.27 -21.77 6.29
N THR A 142 -7.17 -23.05 6.64
CA THR A 142 -5.92 -23.69 7.07
C THR A 142 -4.83 -23.61 5.99
N GLU A 143 -5.19 -23.85 4.74
CA GLU A 143 -4.25 -23.72 3.61
C GLU A 143 -3.77 -22.28 3.42
N GLN A 144 -4.68 -21.30 3.55
CA GLN A 144 -4.35 -19.87 3.46
C GLN A 144 -3.40 -19.45 4.60
N ILE A 145 -3.68 -19.88 5.83
CA ILE A 145 -2.81 -19.64 6.99
C ILE A 145 -1.41 -20.19 6.75
N ASN A 146 -1.30 -21.44 6.28
CA ASN A 146 0.00 -22.07 6.01
C ASN A 146 0.78 -21.33 4.91
N THR A 147 0.10 -20.94 3.84
CA THR A 147 0.70 -20.19 2.72
C THR A 147 1.19 -18.83 3.18
N LEU A 148 0.38 -18.10 3.93
CA LEU A 148 0.73 -16.77 4.44
C LEU A 148 1.86 -16.84 5.48
N THR A 149 1.87 -17.87 6.33
CA THR A 149 2.95 -18.12 7.31
C THR A 149 4.29 -18.36 6.61
N ALA A 150 4.28 -19.13 5.51
CA ALA A 150 5.48 -19.33 4.69
C ALA A 150 5.92 -18.02 4.01
N ALA A 151 4.98 -17.22 3.50
CA ALA A 151 5.28 -15.92 2.90
C ALA A 151 5.88 -14.92 3.91
N ILE A 152 5.31 -14.84 5.11
CA ILE A 152 5.84 -14.03 6.22
C ILE A 152 7.27 -14.43 6.54
N SER A 153 7.53 -15.74 6.65
CA SER A 153 8.87 -16.25 6.96
C SER A 153 9.89 -15.86 5.86
N ALA A 154 9.51 -15.98 4.60
CA ALA A 154 10.35 -15.57 3.47
C ALA A 154 10.59 -14.05 3.44
N GLN A 155 9.55 -13.26 3.70
CA GLN A 155 9.62 -11.80 3.76
C GLN A 155 10.51 -11.33 4.92
N GLN A 156 10.47 -12.01 6.07
CA GLN A 156 11.31 -11.71 7.22
C GLN A 156 12.80 -11.85 6.87
N VAL A 157 13.18 -12.93 6.17
CA VAL A 157 14.54 -13.13 5.66
C VAL A 157 14.94 -12.02 4.69
N ALA A 158 14.02 -11.57 3.83
CA ALA A 158 14.28 -10.47 2.89
C ALA A 158 14.51 -9.14 3.62
N VAL A 159 13.71 -8.83 4.64
CA VAL A 159 13.86 -7.65 5.50
C VAL A 159 15.22 -7.69 6.23
N ASP A 160 15.59 -8.81 6.82
CA ASP A 160 16.88 -8.95 7.52
C ASP A 160 18.06 -8.76 6.56
N LYS A 161 17.97 -9.31 5.35
CA LYS A 161 18.98 -9.10 4.31
C LYS A 161 19.07 -7.62 3.91
N ALA A 162 17.93 -6.94 3.72
CA ALA A 162 17.90 -5.52 3.39
C ALA A 162 18.51 -4.65 4.50
N ARG A 163 18.19 -4.94 5.77
CA ARG A 163 18.80 -4.28 6.93
C ARG A 163 20.31 -4.48 6.98
N SER A 164 20.78 -5.70 6.75
CA SER A 164 22.22 -5.99 6.73
C SER A 164 22.96 -5.24 5.60
N ALA A 165 22.33 -5.12 4.43
CA ALA A 165 22.89 -4.40 3.30
C ALA A 165 22.93 -2.88 3.55
N ASP A 166 21.89 -2.31 4.17
CA ASP A 166 21.87 -0.90 4.54
C ASP A 166 22.95 -0.58 5.58
N ALA A 167 23.10 -1.41 6.62
CA ALA A 167 24.16 -1.24 7.62
C ALA A 167 25.57 -1.33 7.00
N ALA A 168 25.79 -2.25 6.05
CA ALA A 168 27.05 -2.35 5.31
C ALA A 168 27.31 -1.10 4.44
N ALA A 169 26.27 -0.54 3.81
CA ALA A 169 26.40 0.68 3.02
C ALA A 169 26.71 1.91 3.89
N GLN A 170 26.06 2.04 5.05
CA GLN A 170 26.33 3.12 6.00
C GLN A 170 27.74 3.05 6.57
N SER A 171 28.19 1.88 7.00
CA SER A 171 29.56 1.69 7.50
C SER A 171 30.61 1.99 6.44
N SER A 172 30.38 1.61 5.18
CA SER A 172 31.27 1.95 4.07
C SER A 172 31.36 3.47 3.82
N ARG A 173 30.23 4.18 3.89
CA ARG A 173 30.21 5.66 3.78
C ARG A 173 30.99 6.34 4.89
N LEU A 174 30.81 5.90 6.14
CA LEU A 174 31.54 6.44 7.28
C LEU A 174 33.04 6.18 7.15
N ALA A 175 33.44 5.00 6.69
CA ALA A 175 34.85 4.68 6.46
C ALA A 175 35.47 5.55 5.36
N GLU A 176 34.73 5.79 4.27
CA GLU A 176 35.18 6.68 3.19
C GLU A 176 35.29 8.14 3.66
N GLU A 177 34.32 8.63 4.43
CA GLU A 177 34.37 9.97 5.02
C GLU A 177 35.57 10.13 5.96
N GLN A 178 35.86 9.12 6.78
CA GLN A 178 37.05 9.11 7.65
C GLN A 178 38.34 9.12 6.83
N ARG A 179 38.40 8.36 5.73
CA ARG A 179 39.54 8.35 4.80
C ARG A 179 39.78 9.73 4.20
N LEU A 180 38.73 10.39 3.71
CA LEU A 180 38.81 11.73 3.14
C LEU A 180 39.23 12.77 4.19
N LYS A 181 38.74 12.68 5.43
CA LYS A 181 39.17 13.55 6.53
C LYS A 181 40.64 13.33 6.90
N ALA A 182 41.12 12.09 6.92
CA ALA A 182 42.51 11.78 7.18
C ALA A 182 43.42 12.34 6.07
N GLU A 183 43.05 12.16 4.80
CA GLU A 183 43.77 12.69 3.64
C GLU A 183 43.83 14.24 3.65
N ALA A 184 42.72 14.90 3.99
CA ALA A 184 42.67 16.35 4.14
C ALA A 184 43.55 16.85 5.31
N ALA A 185 43.58 16.14 6.43
CA ALA A 185 44.43 16.48 7.57
C ALA A 185 45.92 16.32 7.22
N GLU A 186 46.29 15.26 6.50
CA GLU A 186 47.66 15.06 6.02
C GLU A 186 48.11 16.18 5.07
N ALA A 187 47.24 16.60 4.15
CA ALA A 187 47.51 17.72 3.24
C ALA A 187 47.73 19.04 4.00
N GLU A 188 46.93 19.33 5.03
CA GLU A 188 47.10 20.54 5.85
C GLU A 188 48.38 20.48 6.69
N ILE A 189 48.72 19.32 7.27
CA ILE A 189 50.00 19.13 7.97
C ILE A 189 51.18 19.37 7.02
N ALA A 190 51.10 18.87 5.78
CA ALA A 190 52.14 19.10 4.77
C ALA A 190 52.27 20.60 4.42
N ARG A 191 51.15 21.31 4.27
CA ARG A 191 51.12 22.76 4.03
C ARG A 191 51.75 23.54 5.18
N LEU A 192 51.37 23.23 6.42
CA LEU A 192 51.91 23.86 7.63
C LEU A 192 53.41 23.59 7.79
N LYS A 193 53.88 22.37 7.50
CA LYS A 193 55.32 22.05 7.49
C LYS A 193 56.09 22.87 6.46
N ALA A 194 55.55 23.01 5.24
CA ALA A 194 56.17 23.82 4.20
C ALA A 194 56.22 25.31 4.60
N GLN A 195 55.17 25.83 5.23
CA GLN A 195 55.13 27.20 5.75
C GLN A 195 56.17 27.44 6.84
N LEU A 196 56.30 26.52 7.80
CA LEU A 196 57.32 26.60 8.87
C LEU A 196 58.74 26.56 8.30
N GLN A 197 59.01 25.70 7.31
CA GLN A 197 60.31 25.66 6.64
C GLN A 197 60.63 26.95 5.89
N ALA A 198 59.64 27.55 5.21
CA ALA A 198 59.81 28.83 4.54
C ALA A 198 60.08 29.97 5.53
N GLU A 199 59.39 29.99 6.68
CA GLU A 199 59.62 30.97 7.74
C GLU A 199 61.01 30.82 8.38
N GLU A 200 61.47 29.59 8.60
CA GLU A 200 62.80 29.30 9.13
C GLU A 200 63.90 29.75 8.15
N GLN A 201 63.74 29.47 6.85
CA GLN A 201 64.66 29.98 5.82
C GLN A 201 64.67 31.51 5.74
N ALA A 202 63.51 32.16 5.88
CA ALA A 202 63.42 33.62 5.92
C ALA A 202 64.15 34.20 7.15
N LYS A 203 64.02 33.58 8.32
CA LYS A 203 64.77 33.96 9.53
C LYS A 203 66.28 33.79 9.35
N ILE A 204 66.73 32.69 8.74
CA ILE A 204 68.15 32.46 8.43
C ILE A 204 68.67 33.53 7.46
N ALA A 205 67.90 33.86 6.42
CA ALA A 205 68.27 34.88 5.45
C ALA A 205 68.34 36.28 6.10
N GLN A 206 67.40 36.60 7.00
CA GLN A 206 67.42 37.86 7.74
C GLN A 206 68.65 37.95 8.67
N ALA A 207 68.94 36.89 9.42
CA ALA A 207 70.13 36.84 10.28
C ALA A 207 71.43 37.06 9.49
N ARG A 208 71.55 36.48 8.28
CA ARG A 208 72.68 36.74 7.38
C ARG A 208 72.78 38.20 6.95
N LYS A 209 71.65 38.84 6.59
CA LYS A 209 71.62 40.26 6.23
C LYS A 209 72.02 41.15 7.40
N ASP A 210 71.53 40.83 8.59
CA ASP A 210 71.87 41.58 9.81
C ASP A 210 73.36 41.44 10.15
N GLU A 211 73.95 40.26 9.95
CA GLU A 211 75.38 40.01 10.12
C GLU A 211 76.23 40.75 9.07
N GLU A 212 75.84 40.73 7.79
CA GLU A 212 76.47 41.54 6.73
C GLU A 212 76.40 43.04 7.04
N ALA A 213 75.24 43.54 7.48
CA ALA A 213 75.07 44.93 7.86
C ALA A 213 75.97 45.32 9.04
N LYS A 214 76.14 44.41 10.01
CA LYS A 214 77.03 44.62 11.16
C LYS A 214 78.50 44.65 10.74
N LEU A 215 78.93 43.79 9.82
CA LEU A 215 80.28 43.80 9.25
C LEU A 215 80.53 45.08 8.42
N ALA A 216 79.55 45.51 7.63
CA ALA A 216 79.63 46.76 6.86
C ALA A 216 79.69 48.00 7.78
N ALA A 217 78.92 48.02 8.87
CA ALA A 217 78.97 49.07 9.88
C ALA A 217 80.32 49.11 10.62
N ALA A 218 80.92 47.95 10.90
CA ALA A 218 82.26 47.87 11.48
C ALA A 218 83.33 48.40 10.50
N ALA A 219 83.25 48.04 9.22
CA ALA A 219 84.14 48.58 8.18
C ALA A 219 83.97 50.10 7.97
N ALA A 220 82.73 50.60 8.05
CA ALA A 220 82.44 52.04 8.00
C ALA A 220 82.96 52.78 9.24
N ALA A 221 82.90 52.17 10.43
CA ALA A 221 83.49 52.72 11.64
C ALA A 221 85.02 52.74 11.59
N GLU A 222 85.65 51.74 10.96
CA GLU A 222 87.10 51.69 10.73
C GLU A 222 87.55 52.71 9.65
N ALA A 223 86.71 52.95 8.63
CA ALA A 223 86.90 54.02 7.66
C ALA A 223 86.71 55.42 8.29
N ALA A 224 85.75 55.57 9.20
CA ALA A 224 85.53 56.80 9.97
C ALA A 224 86.68 57.07 10.96
N ALA A 225 87.28 56.03 11.54
CA ALA A 225 88.49 56.15 12.38
C ALA A 225 89.74 56.60 11.58
N LYS A 226 89.73 56.50 10.25
CA LYS A 226 90.77 57.07 9.36
C LYS A 226 90.47 58.48 8.84
N THR A 227 89.26 59.00 9.06
CA THR A 227 88.86 60.37 8.66
C THR A 227 88.64 61.32 9.83
N THR A 228 88.90 60.91 11.08
CA THR A 228 89.06 61.80 12.25
C THR A 228 90.41 62.54 12.23
N ALA A 229 90.71 63.20 11.12
CA ALA A 229 91.75 64.22 11.02
C ALA A 229 91.37 65.30 10.01
N ALA A 230 90.08 65.64 9.85
CA ALA A 230 89.69 66.89 9.23
C ALA A 230 88.23 67.27 9.53
N ALA A 231 88.09 68.54 9.90
CA ALA A 231 86.89 69.37 9.77
C ALA A 231 85.80 69.25 10.85
N THR A 232 86.05 70.03 11.88
CA THR A 232 85.11 70.68 12.80
C THR A 232 84.23 71.74 12.11
N ALA A 233 82.99 71.90 12.61
CA ALA A 233 82.11 73.10 12.59
C ALA A 233 81.38 73.44 11.25
N THR A 234 80.12 73.92 11.16
CA THR A 234 79.30 74.78 12.04
C THR A 234 77.81 74.81 11.61
N ALA A 235 76.90 74.70 12.60
CA ALA A 235 75.60 75.36 12.89
C ALA A 235 74.44 75.71 11.90
N THR A 236 73.21 75.48 12.43
CA THR A 236 71.91 76.25 12.38
C THR A 236 71.12 76.31 11.05
N THR A 237 69.77 76.33 10.92
CA THR A 237 68.59 76.60 11.79
C THR A 237 67.26 76.24 11.04
N VAL A 238 66.22 75.80 11.77
CA VAL A 238 64.74 76.11 11.69
C VAL A 238 63.92 75.87 10.39
N ALA A 239 62.85 75.06 10.46
CA ALA A 239 61.44 75.46 10.24
C ALA A 239 60.40 74.30 10.36
N THR A 240 59.51 74.48 11.33
CA THR A 240 58.09 74.10 11.55
C THR A 240 57.24 73.71 10.32
N VAL A 241 56.35 72.69 10.42
CA VAL A 241 54.86 72.75 10.24
C VAL A 241 54.19 71.46 10.77
N THR A 242 53.36 71.59 11.81
CA THR A 242 52.18 70.76 12.20
C THR A 242 50.93 71.38 11.54
N PRO A 243 49.74 70.73 11.39
CA PRO A 243 49.01 69.88 12.36
C PRO A 243 48.36 68.63 11.65
N SER A 244 47.49 67.76 12.17
CA SER A 244 46.26 67.99 12.94
C SER A 244 45.58 66.65 13.31
N VAL A 245 45.14 66.60 14.57
CA VAL A 245 44.17 65.78 15.34
C VAL A 245 43.20 64.75 14.73
N ASN A 246 42.91 63.76 15.61
CA ASN A 246 41.63 63.10 15.92
C ASN A 246 41.13 61.99 14.97
N ALA A 247 40.45 60.92 15.41
CA ALA A 247 40.04 60.44 16.73
C ALA A 247 39.73 58.93 16.63
N ALA A 248 39.70 58.26 17.79
CA ALA A 248 39.28 56.89 17.99
C ALA A 248 37.76 56.69 17.82
N VAL A 249 37.35 55.41 17.93
CA VAL A 249 36.05 54.88 18.44
C VAL A 249 35.19 54.09 17.42
N THR A 250 35.27 52.76 17.56
CA THR A 250 34.20 51.82 17.94
C THR A 250 33.07 51.43 16.97
N THR A 251 32.90 50.09 16.90
CA THR A 251 31.78 49.22 16.46
C THR A 251 30.42 49.84 16.09
N THR A 252 29.82 49.34 15.01
CA THR A 252 28.48 48.69 15.03
C THR A 252 28.21 47.82 13.80
N ALA A 253 27.28 46.90 13.98
CA ALA A 253 26.87 45.79 13.13
C ALA A 253 25.93 46.16 11.98
N SER A 254 25.64 45.12 11.20
CA SER A 254 24.39 44.86 10.47
C SER A 254 24.12 45.65 9.18
N THR A 255 24.16 44.93 8.06
CA THR A 255 23.34 45.25 6.88
C THR A 255 22.83 43.95 6.27
N THR A 256 21.61 43.59 6.69
CA THR A 256 20.67 42.71 6.00
C THR A 256 20.07 43.45 4.81
N VAL A 257 20.17 42.92 3.59
CA VAL A 257 19.30 43.28 2.46
C VAL A 257 19.07 42.03 1.59
N ALA A 258 17.82 41.91 1.13
CA ALA A 258 17.27 41.03 0.09
C ALA A 258 16.96 39.59 0.52
N VAL A 259 15.67 39.28 0.71
CA VAL A 259 14.78 38.84 -0.38
C VAL A 259 13.34 39.22 0.01
N ALA A 260 12.68 39.97 -0.87
CA ALA A 260 11.23 40.15 -0.84
C ALA A 260 10.62 39.01 -1.65
N GLU A 261 9.87 38.14 -0.98
CA GLU A 261 9.05 37.10 -1.57
C GLU A 261 7.58 37.49 -1.35
N PRO A 262 6.73 37.56 -2.39
CA PRO A 262 5.32 37.87 -2.23
C PRO A 262 4.58 36.61 -1.78
N ALA A 263 4.25 36.53 -0.48
CA ALA A 263 3.31 35.53 0.02
C ALA A 263 1.92 35.86 -0.50
N THR A 264 1.45 34.98 -1.38
CA THR A 264 0.12 34.94 -1.98
C THR A 264 -0.89 34.64 -0.87
N GLU A 265 -1.91 35.48 -0.76
CA GLU A 265 -3.12 35.17 0.00
C GLU A 265 -3.85 34.02 -0.72
N GLU A 266 -3.54 32.78 -0.37
CA GLU A 266 -4.47 31.67 -0.60
C GLU A 266 -5.42 31.60 0.59
N THR A 267 -6.58 32.20 0.36
CA THR A 267 -7.84 31.97 1.04
C THR A 267 -8.11 30.47 1.20
N VAL A 268 -7.75 29.93 2.36
CA VAL A 268 -8.28 28.65 2.84
C VAL A 268 -9.76 28.86 3.14
N ASN A 269 -10.60 28.66 2.13
CA ASN A 269 -12.03 28.40 2.28
C ASN A 269 -12.19 27.08 3.05
N LYS A 270 -12.08 27.17 4.37
CA LYS A 270 -12.44 26.11 5.31
C LYS A 270 -13.95 26.11 5.48
N ALA A 271 -14.63 25.63 4.45
CA ALA A 271 -16.02 25.19 4.50
C ALA A 271 -16.08 23.74 3.99
N SER A 272 -15.36 22.84 4.67
CA SER A 272 -15.70 21.43 4.59
C SER A 272 -16.69 21.17 5.71
N LEU A 273 -17.97 21.18 5.32
CA LEU A 273 -19.03 20.50 6.04
C LEU A 273 -18.57 19.09 6.38
N ASP A 274 -18.91 18.65 7.59
CA ASP A 274 -18.86 17.27 8.03
C ASP A 274 -19.44 16.35 6.93
N ASN A 275 -18.57 15.63 6.23
CA ASN A 275 -18.98 14.53 5.37
C ASN A 275 -18.58 13.23 6.08
N PRO A 276 -19.46 12.65 6.91
CA PRO A 276 -19.21 11.35 7.51
C PRO A 276 -19.25 10.28 6.40
N ALA A 277 -18.38 9.28 6.54
CA ALA A 277 -18.36 8.02 5.77
C ALA A 277 -17.79 8.07 4.33
N ALA A 278 -16.46 7.96 4.25
CA ALA A 278 -15.78 7.35 3.09
C ALA A 278 -15.94 5.81 3.05
N ASP A 279 -17.01 5.26 3.64
CA ASP A 279 -17.19 3.82 3.90
C ASP A 279 -18.45 3.22 3.24
N ASP A 280 -19.23 4.02 2.51
CA ASP A 280 -20.52 3.59 1.97
C ASP A 280 -20.40 2.79 0.66
N GLY A 281 -19.21 2.54 0.13
CA GLY A 281 -19.05 1.76 -1.12
C GLY A 281 -19.48 2.51 -2.38
N VAL A 282 -19.76 3.81 -2.32
CA VAL A 282 -19.90 4.70 -3.50
C VAL A 282 -18.82 5.78 -3.47
N ALA A 283 -18.21 6.08 -4.62
CA ALA A 283 -17.18 7.10 -4.72
C ALA A 283 -17.29 7.92 -6.01
N PHE A 284 -17.19 9.24 -5.89
CA PHE A 284 -16.97 10.15 -7.01
C PHE A 284 -15.48 10.39 -7.17
N LEU A 285 -14.93 10.19 -8.37
CA LEU A 285 -13.54 10.56 -8.67
C LEU A 285 -13.53 11.90 -9.41
N SER A 286 -12.84 12.86 -8.81
CA SER A 286 -12.85 14.26 -9.28
C SER A 286 -11.59 14.63 -10.06
N THR A 287 -10.51 13.86 -9.88
CA THR A 287 -9.21 14.13 -10.50
C THR A 287 -8.80 13.02 -11.47
N GLY A 288 -8.01 13.38 -12.50
CA GLY A 288 -7.49 12.39 -13.46
C GLY A 288 -6.55 11.35 -12.82
N ALA A 289 -5.87 11.71 -11.73
CA ALA A 289 -5.02 10.78 -10.98
C ALA A 289 -5.84 9.68 -10.29
N GLU A 290 -6.96 10.05 -9.64
CA GLU A 290 -7.89 9.09 -9.03
C GLU A 290 -8.50 8.16 -10.09
N VAL A 291 -8.93 8.72 -11.23
CA VAL A 291 -9.46 7.94 -12.35
C VAL A 291 -8.42 6.94 -12.86
N THR A 292 -7.17 7.37 -13.05
CA THR A 292 -6.08 6.50 -13.51
C THR A 292 -5.79 5.39 -12.51
N ALA A 293 -5.76 5.70 -11.21
CA ALA A 293 -5.55 4.70 -10.16
C ALA A 293 -6.69 3.67 -10.12
N GLU A 294 -7.94 4.11 -10.28
CA GLU A 294 -9.09 3.20 -10.34
C GLU A 294 -9.06 2.33 -11.61
N GLU A 295 -8.72 2.90 -12.76
CA GLU A 295 -8.55 2.16 -14.01
C GLU A 295 -7.44 1.10 -13.89
N GLN A 296 -6.31 1.44 -13.26
CA GLN A 296 -5.24 0.49 -12.99
C GLN A 296 -5.69 -0.63 -12.06
N ARG A 297 -6.47 -0.31 -11.01
CA ARG A 297 -7.06 -1.30 -10.10
C ARG A 297 -7.99 -2.25 -10.85
N ILE A 298 -8.89 -1.72 -11.67
CA ILE A 298 -9.82 -2.51 -12.49
C ILE A 298 -9.05 -3.36 -13.50
N ALA A 299 -8.05 -2.81 -14.18
CA ALA A 299 -7.21 -3.55 -15.11
C ALA A 299 -6.47 -4.71 -14.43
N ALA A 300 -5.94 -4.50 -13.22
CA ALA A 300 -5.31 -5.55 -12.42
C ALA A 300 -6.28 -6.68 -12.09
N ILE A 301 -7.53 -6.35 -11.69
CA ILE A 301 -8.57 -7.36 -11.43
C ILE A 301 -8.94 -8.11 -12.71
N LEU A 302 -9.16 -7.39 -13.82
CA LEU A 302 -9.49 -8.01 -15.10
C LEU A 302 -8.37 -8.88 -15.65
N ALA A 303 -7.11 -8.59 -15.31
CA ALA A 303 -5.94 -9.39 -15.65
C ALA A 303 -5.79 -10.65 -14.79
N THR A 304 -6.47 -10.75 -13.64
CA THR A 304 -6.45 -11.99 -12.85
C THR A 304 -7.09 -13.13 -13.63
N PRO A 305 -6.46 -14.31 -13.72
CA PRO A 305 -7.05 -15.46 -14.37
C PRO A 305 -8.04 -16.15 -13.44
N GLU A 306 -9.16 -15.49 -13.12
CA GLU A 306 -10.23 -16.08 -12.31
C GLU A 306 -11.53 -16.30 -13.10
N LYS A 307 -12.13 -17.47 -12.85
CA LYS A 307 -13.29 -18.03 -13.56
C LYS A 307 -14.61 -17.71 -12.86
N LYS A 308 -14.71 -16.67 -12.02
CA LYS A 308 -16.03 -16.20 -11.59
C LYS A 308 -16.72 -15.67 -12.85
N LYS A 309 -17.63 -16.48 -13.42
CA LYS A 309 -18.42 -16.09 -14.59
C LYS A 309 -19.09 -14.77 -14.24
N SER A 310 -18.55 -13.68 -14.76
CA SER A 310 -19.29 -12.44 -14.89
C SER A 310 -20.59 -12.81 -15.56
N SER A 311 -21.70 -12.37 -14.98
CA SER A 311 -23.00 -12.52 -15.64
C SER A 311 -22.88 -11.98 -17.06
N ARG A 312 -23.27 -12.77 -18.06
CA ARG A 312 -23.31 -12.30 -19.46
C ARG A 312 -24.36 -11.20 -19.67
N TYR A 313 -25.24 -11.02 -18.69
CA TYR A 313 -26.29 -10.03 -18.71
C TYR A 313 -25.80 -8.68 -18.20
N ASN A 314 -26.22 -7.61 -18.87
CA ASN A 314 -26.03 -6.25 -18.40
C ASN A 314 -26.70 -6.07 -17.03
N LYS A 315 -26.08 -5.28 -16.15
CA LYS A 315 -26.71 -4.79 -14.93
C LYS A 315 -27.44 -3.50 -15.24
N ILE A 316 -28.49 -3.20 -14.47
CA ILE A 316 -29.20 -1.93 -14.56
C ILE A 316 -28.84 -1.11 -13.34
N LEU A 317 -28.32 0.09 -13.60
CA LEU A 317 -28.17 1.15 -12.63
C LEU A 317 -29.44 1.99 -12.67
N ASN A 318 -30.19 2.02 -11.57
CA ASN A 318 -31.28 2.97 -11.41
C ASN A 318 -30.77 4.15 -10.58
N VAL A 319 -30.91 5.35 -11.13
CA VAL A 319 -30.54 6.61 -10.51
C VAL A 319 -31.83 7.31 -10.11
N LYS A 320 -31.98 7.59 -8.81
CA LYS A 320 -33.18 8.21 -8.26
C LYS A 320 -32.80 9.48 -7.51
N ILE A 321 -33.34 10.62 -7.95
CA ILE A 321 -33.10 11.90 -7.29
C ILE A 321 -34.07 12.02 -6.12
N ILE A 322 -33.57 12.44 -4.96
CA ILE A 322 -34.38 12.77 -3.79
C ILE A 322 -34.56 14.28 -3.79
N ASP A 323 -35.80 14.74 -3.71
CA ASP A 323 -36.08 16.16 -3.63
C ASP A 323 -35.81 16.72 -2.22
N SER A 324 -35.90 18.05 -2.08
CA SER A 324 -35.68 18.72 -0.79
C SER A 324 -36.69 18.32 0.29
N ASN A 325 -37.83 17.73 -0.08
CA ASN A 325 -38.87 17.28 0.84
C ASN A 325 -38.65 15.82 1.29
N GLY A 326 -37.61 15.16 0.76
CA GLY A 326 -37.33 13.74 0.98
C GLY A 326 -38.17 12.81 0.10
N ASP A 327 -39.00 13.38 -0.78
CA ASP A 327 -39.79 12.63 -1.73
C ASP A 327 -38.91 12.17 -2.89
N SER A 328 -39.26 11.01 -3.40
CA SER A 328 -38.41 10.28 -4.31
C SER A 328 -38.83 10.61 -5.74
N GLY A 329 -37.99 11.37 -6.45
CA GLY A 329 -38.23 11.85 -7.80
C GLY A 329 -38.17 10.76 -8.88
N LYS A 330 -38.19 11.21 -10.14
CA LYS A 330 -38.12 10.34 -11.32
C LYS A 330 -36.88 9.44 -11.25
N THR A 331 -37.09 8.15 -11.52
CA THR A 331 -36.00 7.18 -11.63
C THR A 331 -35.58 7.06 -13.10
N VAL A 332 -34.27 7.15 -13.36
CA VAL A 332 -33.66 6.94 -14.68
C VAL A 332 -32.83 5.66 -14.65
N SER A 333 -32.92 4.83 -15.68
CA SER A 333 -32.23 3.54 -15.75
C SER A 333 -31.13 3.56 -16.81
N HIS A 334 -29.92 3.16 -16.43
CA HIS A 334 -28.76 3.03 -17.32
C HIS A 334 -28.26 1.59 -17.33
N ALA A 335 -27.84 1.10 -18.50
CA ALA A 335 -27.32 -0.25 -18.65
C ALA A 335 -25.80 -0.28 -18.45
N LEU A 336 -25.33 -1.09 -17.50
CA LEU A 336 -23.92 -1.36 -17.25
C LEU A 336 -23.52 -2.67 -17.94
N ARG A 337 -22.58 -2.61 -18.88
CA ARG A 337 -22.10 -3.76 -19.66
C ARG A 337 -21.04 -4.54 -18.86
N PRO A 338 -21.07 -5.88 -18.87
CA PRO A 338 -20.08 -6.68 -18.17
C PRO A 338 -18.69 -6.53 -18.80
N LYS A 339 -17.66 -6.43 -17.97
CA LYS A 339 -16.25 -6.39 -18.38
C LYS A 339 -15.44 -7.64 -17.99
N GLY A 340 -15.97 -8.44 -17.08
CA GLY A 340 -15.24 -9.57 -16.48
C GLY A 340 -15.32 -9.49 -14.96
N HIS A 341 -15.09 -10.59 -14.24
CA HIS A 341 -14.94 -10.57 -12.77
C HIS A 341 -16.04 -9.84 -11.97
N ASN A 342 -17.31 -9.87 -12.42
CA ASN A 342 -18.41 -9.07 -11.84
C ASN A 342 -18.20 -7.55 -11.83
N ILE A 343 -17.33 -7.04 -12.71
CA ILE A 343 -17.17 -5.63 -13.01
C ILE A 343 -18.08 -5.28 -14.19
N TYR A 344 -18.83 -4.19 -14.05
CA TYR A 344 -19.72 -3.66 -15.06
C TYR A 344 -19.43 -2.19 -15.27
N ARG A 345 -19.55 -1.73 -16.52
CA ARG A 345 -19.23 -0.35 -16.90
C ARG A 345 -20.26 0.20 -17.87
N GLY A 346 -20.65 1.46 -17.71
CA GLY A 346 -21.58 2.13 -18.60
C GLY A 346 -21.57 3.64 -18.39
N ASN A 347 -22.25 4.35 -19.28
CA ASN A 347 -22.44 5.80 -19.15
C ASN A 347 -23.76 6.08 -18.45
N ALA A 348 -23.78 7.09 -17.59
CA ALA A 348 -24.97 7.58 -16.91
C ALA A 348 -25.07 9.09 -17.02
N GLU A 349 -26.30 9.58 -17.11
CA GLU A 349 -26.61 10.98 -16.97
C GLU A 349 -26.98 11.21 -15.51
N LEU A 350 -26.21 12.06 -14.83
CA LEU A 350 -26.45 12.39 -13.42
C LEU A 350 -26.81 13.86 -13.31
N ILE A 351 -27.84 14.13 -12.52
CA ILE A 351 -28.30 15.48 -12.20
C ILE A 351 -27.78 15.83 -10.80
N GLN A 352 -27.33 17.07 -10.64
CA GLN A 352 -26.92 17.62 -9.36
C GLN A 352 -28.04 17.48 -8.31
N GLY A 353 -27.70 17.00 -7.13
CA GLY A 353 -28.66 16.77 -6.06
C GLY A 353 -28.35 15.51 -5.24
N ASP A 354 -29.18 15.29 -4.23
CA ASP A 354 -29.12 14.07 -3.43
C ASP A 354 -29.67 12.90 -4.24
N THR A 355 -28.83 11.90 -4.48
CA THR A 355 -29.12 10.84 -5.44
C THR A 355 -28.94 9.47 -4.79
N VAL A 356 -29.90 8.59 -5.04
CA VAL A 356 -29.82 7.17 -4.69
C VAL A 356 -29.50 6.35 -5.93
N PHE A 357 -28.33 5.71 -5.91
CA PHE A 357 -27.88 4.75 -6.91
C PHE A 357 -28.31 3.35 -6.49
N ILE A 358 -28.93 2.59 -7.41
CA ILE A 358 -29.45 1.25 -7.11
C ILE A 358 -28.98 0.29 -8.20
N VAL A 359 -28.25 -0.75 -7.80
CA VAL A 359 -27.84 -1.85 -8.69
C VAL A 359 -28.22 -3.19 -8.04
N GLY A 360 -29.30 -3.81 -8.53
CA GLY A 360 -29.85 -5.02 -7.91
C GLY A 360 -30.40 -4.73 -6.51
N PHE A 361 -29.81 -5.36 -5.49
CA PHE A 361 -30.18 -5.14 -4.08
C PHE A 361 -29.32 -4.07 -3.38
N ASN A 362 -28.24 -3.61 -4.02
CA ASN A 362 -27.34 -2.62 -3.45
C ASN A 362 -27.86 -1.21 -3.68
N ARG A 363 -27.76 -0.38 -2.66
CA ARG A 363 -28.27 1.00 -2.66
C ARG A 363 -27.23 1.91 -2.02
N TRP A 364 -26.95 3.02 -2.69
CA TRP A 364 -26.00 4.02 -2.23
C TRP A 364 -26.65 5.39 -2.33
N ARG A 365 -26.52 6.21 -1.29
CA ARG A 365 -26.96 7.60 -1.31
C ARG A 365 -25.73 8.50 -1.39
N GLN A 366 -25.74 9.44 -2.31
CA GLN A 366 -24.60 10.32 -2.54
C GLN A 366 -25.08 11.64 -3.11
N GLN A 367 -24.51 12.73 -2.60
CA GLN A 367 -24.70 14.06 -3.17
C GLN A 367 -23.89 14.19 -4.46
N VAL A 368 -24.58 14.35 -5.58
CA VAL A 368 -23.97 14.65 -6.89
C VAL A 368 -23.75 16.15 -6.97
N VAL A 369 -22.50 16.57 -7.15
CA VAL A 369 -22.10 17.99 -7.09
C VAL A 369 -22.34 18.72 -8.42
N THR A 370 -22.25 18.02 -9.55
CA THR A 370 -22.34 18.62 -10.89
C THR A 370 -23.25 17.79 -11.77
N SER A 371 -24.11 18.45 -12.55
CA SER A 371 -24.90 17.76 -13.58
C SER A 371 -24.04 17.53 -14.82
N SER A 372 -24.04 16.31 -15.36
CA SER A 372 -23.40 16.00 -16.65
C SER A 372 -24.09 14.79 -17.28
N GLU A 373 -24.19 14.83 -18.62
CA GLU A 373 -24.72 13.73 -19.43
C GLU A 373 -23.71 12.60 -19.61
N ASN A 374 -22.44 12.84 -19.27
CA ASN A 374 -21.31 11.97 -19.60
C ASN A 374 -20.56 11.48 -18.37
N TYR A 375 -21.26 10.93 -17.37
CA TYR A 375 -20.58 10.19 -16.31
C TYR A 375 -20.27 8.78 -16.78
N GLU A 376 -19.02 8.34 -16.62
CA GLU A 376 -18.68 6.92 -16.67
C GLU A 376 -18.87 6.32 -15.29
N VAL A 377 -19.60 5.21 -15.22
CA VAL A 377 -19.91 4.50 -13.99
C VAL A 377 -19.35 3.10 -14.06
N ILE A 378 -18.62 2.72 -13.02
CA ILE A 378 -18.04 1.40 -12.82
C ILE A 378 -18.68 0.79 -11.58
N TYR A 379 -19.35 -0.34 -11.76
CA TYR A 379 -19.84 -1.16 -10.67
C TYR A 379 -18.94 -2.38 -10.50
N ASP A 380 -18.29 -2.48 -9.35
CA ASP A 380 -17.46 -3.60 -8.94
C ASP A 380 -18.22 -4.47 -7.92
N GLY A 381 -18.76 -5.57 -8.41
CA GLY A 381 -19.40 -6.61 -7.60
C GLY A 381 -18.49 -7.81 -7.34
N SER A 382 -17.17 -7.65 -7.40
CA SER A 382 -16.21 -8.73 -7.16
C SER A 382 -16.30 -9.24 -5.71
N ASP A 383 -16.48 -8.32 -4.76
CA ASP A 383 -16.83 -8.61 -3.38
C ASP A 383 -18.35 -8.42 -3.18
N PRO A 384 -19.12 -9.51 -2.98
CA PRO A 384 -20.56 -9.43 -2.75
C PRO A 384 -20.93 -8.83 -1.38
N LYS A 385 -20.00 -8.78 -0.41
CA LYS A 385 -20.25 -8.17 0.89
C LYS A 385 -20.05 -6.66 0.86
N ASN A 386 -19.05 -6.21 0.09
CA ASN A 386 -18.69 -4.80 -0.04
C ASN A 386 -18.68 -4.38 -1.52
N PRO A 387 -19.85 -4.36 -2.18
CA PRO A 387 -19.93 -3.94 -3.57
C PRO A 387 -19.59 -2.45 -3.69
N ARG A 388 -18.79 -2.10 -4.70
CA ARG A 388 -18.32 -0.72 -4.91
C ARG A 388 -18.90 -0.12 -6.18
N LEU A 389 -19.37 1.12 -6.10
CA LEU A 389 -19.82 1.93 -7.22
C LEU A 389 -18.92 3.15 -7.35
N VAL A 390 -18.30 3.34 -8.50
CA VAL A 390 -17.45 4.48 -8.78
C VAL A 390 -17.98 5.22 -9.99
N TYR A 391 -17.95 6.54 -9.96
CA TYR A 391 -18.33 7.36 -11.11
C TYR A 391 -17.43 8.58 -11.26
N PHE A 392 -17.22 9.01 -12.51
CA PHE A 392 -16.40 10.18 -12.84
C PHE A 392 -16.83 10.77 -14.18
N VAL A 393 -16.48 12.03 -14.43
CA VAL A 393 -16.81 12.69 -15.71
C VAL A 393 -15.93 12.09 -16.80
N ASN A 394 -16.55 11.56 -17.85
CA ASN A 394 -15.85 11.07 -19.03
C ASN A 394 -15.47 12.26 -19.90
N THR A 395 -14.21 12.69 -19.80
CA THR A 395 -13.66 13.73 -20.66
C THR A 395 -13.35 13.10 -22.02
N PRO A 396 -14.01 13.53 -23.12
CA PRO A 396 -13.85 12.92 -24.44
C PRO A 396 -12.45 13.05 -25.04
#